data_AF-A0A3B0VFL3-F1
#
_entry.id   AF-A0A3B0VFL3-F1
#
_cell.length_a   1.000
_cell.length_b   1.000
_cell.length_c   1.000
_cell.angle_alpha   90.00
_cell.angle_beta   90.00
_cell.angle_gamma   90.00
#
_symmetry.space_group_name_H-M   'P 1'
#
loop_
_entity.id
_entity.type
_entity.pdbx_description
1 polymer ?
#
loop_
_entity_poly.entity_id
_entity_poly.type
_entity_poly.pdbx_seq_one_letter_code
_entity_poly.pdbx_strand_id
1 'polypeptide(L)'
;MNVKLNIKTLSKVAIVLLLGFSATAIAQSDCVVQGGLAWDNWTKTDAGGSELPAGVTNKDYIRCKACHGWDRLGKDGGYARRSRTDSRPNAGAGDGYQANRNISSFMGGHELATADAIKRTGIGRSYADGTGSWEDLDDSESAANITSHFAGYTMGNQMPDFSANGVNSEDVLPTQEQIDCLVEFLNYEDGDPAAYFAAINTERNPVLYTMHADADAAAGESFYNQSCFGCHGDPAVDYVGANNGHPDGGILAYLAKDGKFSEFSHKARWGMPNTIMSRAVMQSPSKENIRDMMLYLQDIGGTGFTMTNVINSHWWDAARSGEGFQLEVITNSSDELVLVAFFYTYDSMGNQVYMVAQGFVNGNSAEVVIGITAGGVFGEDFDPDLVVRTDWGTGTFTVNDCGSIQVSLVPNAEAVTNGYTNVTIDLTRLLPSDQACP
;
A
#
# COMPACT_ATOMS: atom_id res chain seq x y z
N MET A 1 68.79 24.68 -13.46
CA MET A 1 69.45 24.17 -12.24
C MET A 1 69.06 25.08 -11.08
N ASN A 2 68.18 24.57 -10.22
CA ASN A 2 67.71 25.04 -8.91
C ASN A 2 67.96 26.49 -8.47
N VAL A 3 66.89 27.29 -8.42
CA VAL A 3 66.76 28.41 -7.48
C VAL A 3 65.66 28.04 -6.48
N LYS A 4 66.06 27.85 -5.22
CA LYS A 4 65.15 27.71 -4.07
C LYS A 4 64.46 29.06 -3.84
N LEU A 5 63.13 29.08 -3.81
CA LEU A 5 62.35 30.21 -3.29
C LEU A 5 61.75 29.84 -1.95
N ASN A 6 62.00 30.72 -0.99
CA ASN A 6 61.72 30.59 0.43
C ASN A 6 60.49 31.43 0.79
N ILE A 7 59.54 30.81 1.49
CA ILE A 7 58.48 31.34 2.38
C ILE A 7 57.75 32.62 1.93
N LYS A 8 56.45 32.48 1.62
CA LYS A 8 55.33 33.30 2.13
C LYS A 8 54.03 32.96 1.40
N THR A 9 53.17 32.13 2.00
CA THR A 9 51.73 32.45 2.16
C THR A 9 51.11 31.43 3.12
N LEU A 10 50.58 31.92 4.24
CA LEU A 10 49.63 31.16 5.06
C LEU A 10 48.41 30.85 4.20
N SER A 11 48.21 29.59 3.82
CA SER A 11 46.90 29.13 3.37
C SER A 11 46.29 28.29 4.49
N LYS A 12 45.20 28.81 5.04
CA LYS A 12 44.35 28.15 6.04
C LYS A 12 43.80 26.87 5.42
N VAL A 13 44.43 25.72 5.71
CA VAL A 13 43.76 24.43 5.54
C VAL A 13 42.96 24.21 6.81
N ALA A 14 41.70 24.63 6.79
CA ALA A 14 40.72 24.10 7.72
C ALA A 14 40.57 22.62 7.37
N ILE A 15 41.17 21.74 8.18
CA ILE A 15 40.79 20.34 8.21
C ILE A 15 39.36 20.34 8.77
N VAL A 16 38.38 20.40 7.86
CA VAL A 16 37.00 20.05 8.19
C VAL A 16 37.03 18.56 8.43
N LEU A 17 37.14 18.19 9.71
CA LEU A 17 36.80 16.85 10.16
C LEU A 17 35.31 16.70 9.85
N LEU A 18 34.98 16.10 8.71
CA LEU A 18 33.64 15.56 8.48
C LEU A 18 33.45 14.44 9.52
N LEU A 19 33.00 14.83 10.71
CA LEU A 19 32.21 13.95 11.54
C LEU A 19 30.96 13.68 10.73
N GLY A 20 30.98 12.59 9.96
CA GLY A 20 29.77 12.01 9.43
C GLY A 20 28.86 11.80 10.63
N PHE A 21 27.75 12.54 10.69
CA PHE A 21 26.61 12.18 11.50
C PHE A 21 26.15 10.82 10.94
N SER A 22 26.75 9.75 11.44
CA SER A 22 26.09 8.46 11.44
C SER A 22 24.93 8.68 12.40
N ALA A 23 23.74 8.94 11.88
CA ALA A 23 22.53 8.79 12.68
C ALA A 23 22.59 7.35 13.18
N THR A 24 22.93 7.17 14.45
CA THR A 24 22.76 5.88 15.10
C THR A 24 21.27 5.59 14.99
N ALA A 25 20.92 4.60 14.16
CA ALA A 25 19.58 4.05 14.16
C ALA A 25 19.23 3.78 15.63
N ILE A 26 18.17 4.41 16.12
CA ILE A 26 17.70 4.18 17.49
C ILE A 26 17.41 2.67 17.58
N ALA A 27 17.98 1.97 18.56
CA ALA A 27 17.64 0.57 18.72
C ALA A 27 16.18 0.45 19.18
N GLN A 28 15.45 -0.56 18.71
CA GLN A 28 14.08 -0.80 19.17
C GLN A 28 14.06 -0.98 20.69
N SER A 29 13.36 -0.07 21.38
CA SER A 29 13.17 -0.13 22.84
C SER A 29 11.79 -0.70 23.18
N ASP A 30 11.60 -1.09 24.45
CA ASP A 30 10.27 -1.45 24.97
C ASP A 30 9.27 -0.29 24.83
N CYS A 31 9.77 0.95 24.88
CA CYS A 31 8.98 2.15 24.74
C CYS A 31 8.48 2.34 23.30
N VAL A 32 9.30 2.06 22.28
CA VAL A 32 8.83 2.01 20.87
C VAL A 32 7.69 1.00 20.71
N VAL A 33 7.81 -0.19 21.32
CA VAL A 33 6.76 -1.23 21.25
C VAL A 33 5.49 -0.76 21.95
N GLN A 34 5.61 -0.18 23.15
CA GLN A 34 4.47 0.38 23.87
C GLN A 34 3.80 1.51 23.08
N GLY A 35 4.57 2.39 22.45
CA GLY A 35 4.06 3.46 21.59
C GLY A 35 3.28 2.92 20.38
N GLY A 36 3.76 1.84 19.76
CA GLY A 36 3.03 1.15 18.69
C GLY A 36 1.69 0.56 19.14
N LEU A 37 1.62 0.00 20.35
CA LEU A 37 0.36 -0.48 20.95
C LEU A 37 -0.56 0.68 21.33
N ALA A 38 -0.02 1.76 21.88
CA ALA A 38 -0.78 2.97 22.23
C ALA A 38 -1.35 3.68 21.00
N TRP A 39 -0.65 3.64 19.86
CA TRP A 39 -1.13 4.16 18.57
C TRP A 39 -2.42 3.49 18.10
N ASP A 40 -2.54 2.16 18.26
CA ASP A 40 -3.81 1.44 18.05
C ASP A 40 -4.81 1.84 19.13
N ASN A 41 -4.44 1.61 20.40
CA ASN A 41 -5.34 1.85 21.51
C ASN A 41 -4.65 2.00 22.87
N TRP A 42 -4.29 3.24 23.20
CA TRP A 42 -3.71 3.62 24.48
C TRP A 42 -4.55 3.26 25.72
N THR A 43 -5.85 2.97 25.58
CA THR A 43 -6.72 2.61 26.72
C THR A 43 -6.56 1.17 27.20
N LYS A 44 -5.78 0.33 26.51
CA LYS A 44 -5.59 -1.08 26.92
C LYS A 44 -4.38 -1.25 27.83
N THR A 45 -4.49 -2.21 28.73
CA THR A 45 -3.47 -2.51 29.74
C THR A 45 -2.12 -2.87 29.14
N ASP A 46 -2.12 -3.65 28.06
CA ASP A 46 -0.89 -4.00 27.33
C ASP A 46 -0.29 -2.83 26.53
N ALA A 47 -1.08 -1.77 26.30
CA ALA A 47 -0.60 -0.50 25.76
C ALA A 47 -0.23 0.53 26.86
N GLY A 48 -0.21 0.12 28.14
CA GLY A 48 0.09 1.00 29.28
C GLY A 48 -1.12 1.79 29.83
N GLY A 49 -2.33 1.54 29.32
CA GLY A 49 -3.56 2.18 29.78
C GLY A 49 -4.30 1.39 30.85
N SER A 50 -5.50 1.87 31.20
CA SER A 50 -6.37 1.23 32.19
C SER A 50 -7.73 0.87 31.60
N GLU A 51 -8.47 1.88 31.16
CA GLU A 51 -9.86 1.77 30.73
C GLU A 51 -10.24 2.88 29.74
N LEU A 52 -11.46 2.80 29.21
CA LEU A 52 -12.00 3.88 28.39
C LEU A 52 -12.38 5.07 29.28
N PRO A 53 -12.12 6.32 28.86
CA PRO A 53 -12.60 7.50 29.57
C PRO A 53 -14.13 7.51 29.71
N ALA A 54 -14.62 8.19 30.74
CA ALA A 54 -16.04 8.27 31.03
C ALA A 54 -16.81 8.91 29.85
N GLY A 55 -17.95 8.32 29.50
CA GLY A 55 -18.80 8.82 28.40
C GLY A 55 -18.26 8.56 26.99
N VAL A 56 -17.07 7.97 26.83
CA VAL A 56 -16.58 7.52 25.51
C VAL A 56 -17.27 6.21 25.14
N THR A 57 -18.28 6.31 24.28
CA THR A 57 -18.99 5.14 23.72
C THR A 57 -18.21 4.49 22.58
N ASN A 58 -17.58 5.30 21.73
CA ASN A 58 -16.84 4.85 20.56
C ASN A 58 -15.36 5.21 20.67
N LYS A 59 -14.54 4.20 21.01
CA LYS A 59 -13.09 4.32 21.19
C LYS A 59 -12.36 4.94 19.99
N ASP A 60 -12.89 4.81 18.77
CA ASP A 60 -12.25 5.35 17.58
C ASP A 60 -12.20 6.89 17.58
N TYR A 61 -12.99 7.59 18.40
CA TYR A 61 -12.81 9.04 18.59
C TYR A 61 -11.62 9.44 19.46
N ILE A 62 -10.96 8.50 20.14
CA ILE A 62 -9.82 8.80 21.03
C ILE A 62 -8.55 8.03 20.64
N ARG A 63 -8.61 7.19 19.60
CA ARG A 63 -7.46 6.42 19.11
C ARG A 63 -6.68 7.23 18.07
N CYS A 64 -5.36 7.23 18.19
CA CYS A 64 -4.47 7.98 17.30
C CYS A 64 -4.64 7.54 15.84
N LYS A 65 -4.59 6.22 15.58
CA LYS A 65 -4.78 5.66 14.24
C LYS A 65 -6.09 6.07 13.59
N ALA A 66 -7.14 6.36 14.37
CA ALA A 66 -8.47 6.60 13.81
C ALA A 66 -8.56 7.92 13.04
N CYS A 67 -7.76 8.92 13.43
CA CYS A 67 -7.62 10.17 12.72
C CYS A 67 -6.45 10.14 11.73
N HIS A 68 -5.32 9.57 12.14
CA HIS A 68 -4.06 9.67 11.39
C HIS A 68 -3.83 8.50 10.43
N GLY A 69 -4.69 7.47 10.42
CA GLY A 69 -4.43 6.23 9.68
C GLY A 69 -3.39 5.35 10.38
N TRP A 70 -3.25 4.11 9.91
CA TRP A 70 -2.19 3.22 10.39
C TRP A 70 -0.83 3.60 9.82
N ASP A 71 -0.83 4.10 8.60
CA ASP A 71 0.31 4.66 7.88
C ASP A 71 0.63 6.11 8.28
N ARG A 72 -0.11 6.71 9.22
CA ARG A 72 0.11 8.09 9.71
C ARG A 72 -0.13 9.18 8.65
N LEU A 73 -0.72 8.83 7.50
CA LEU A 73 -0.97 9.73 6.37
C LEU A 73 -2.40 10.28 6.35
N GLY A 74 -3.29 9.76 7.19
CA GLY A 74 -4.71 10.12 7.19
C GLY A 74 -5.33 9.94 5.80
N LYS A 75 -5.85 11.03 5.23
CA LYS A 75 -6.53 11.02 3.92
C LYS A 75 -5.55 10.81 2.76
N ASP A 76 -4.26 11.02 3.00
CA ASP A 76 -3.21 10.87 1.99
C ASP A 76 -2.64 9.43 1.99
N GLY A 77 -3.21 8.52 2.78
CA GLY A 77 -2.85 7.10 2.80
C GLY A 77 -4.06 6.16 2.84
N GLY A 78 -3.97 5.07 3.60
CA GLY A 78 -4.98 4.01 3.62
C GLY A 78 -6.39 4.45 4.02
N TYR A 79 -6.54 5.62 4.63
CA TYR A 79 -7.83 6.17 5.03
C TYR A 79 -8.41 7.15 4.01
N ALA A 80 -7.87 7.24 2.79
CA ALA A 80 -8.31 8.16 1.73
C ALA A 80 -9.83 8.26 1.53
N ARG A 81 -10.57 7.15 1.71
CA ARG A 81 -12.04 7.09 1.56
C ARG A 81 -12.79 6.84 2.88
N ARG A 82 -12.14 7.04 4.03
CA ARG A 82 -12.75 6.79 5.34
C ARG A 82 -13.57 7.99 5.82
N SER A 83 -14.89 7.93 5.62
CA SER A 83 -15.84 8.91 6.13
C SER A 83 -16.10 8.80 7.64
N ARG A 84 -16.57 9.92 8.21
CA ARG A 84 -17.07 10.02 9.59
C ARG A 84 -18.38 9.24 9.74
N THR A 85 -18.59 8.62 10.90
CA THR A 85 -19.89 8.09 11.34
C THR A 85 -20.06 8.36 12.83
N ASP A 86 -21.21 8.04 13.41
CA ASP A 86 -21.45 7.96 14.86
C ASP A 86 -20.37 7.21 15.67
N SER A 87 -19.66 6.27 15.03
CA SER A 87 -18.67 5.39 15.64
C SER A 87 -17.22 5.79 15.41
N ARG A 88 -16.94 6.78 14.53
CA ARG A 88 -15.56 7.11 14.13
C ARG A 88 -15.40 8.51 13.53
N PRO A 89 -14.24 9.17 13.71
CA PRO A 89 -13.94 10.45 13.08
C PRO A 89 -13.73 10.31 11.55
N ASN A 90 -13.75 11.44 10.83
CA ASN A 90 -13.30 11.48 9.43
C ASN A 90 -11.77 11.40 9.39
N ALA A 91 -11.23 10.57 8.51
CA ALA A 91 -9.82 10.57 8.17
C ALA A 91 -9.56 10.52 6.66
N GLY A 92 -10.60 10.59 5.83
CA GLY A 92 -10.54 10.59 4.37
C GLY A 92 -10.97 11.91 3.74
N ALA A 93 -11.25 11.86 2.43
CA ALA A 93 -11.77 13.00 1.68
C ALA A 93 -13.17 13.45 2.18
N GLY A 94 -13.50 14.72 1.95
CA GLY A 94 -14.76 15.31 2.41
C GLY A 94 -14.76 15.73 3.88
N ASP A 95 -13.58 15.79 4.54
CA ASP A 95 -13.47 16.42 5.85
C ASP A 95 -13.58 17.96 5.71
N GLY A 96 -14.57 18.55 6.38
CA GLY A 96 -14.68 20.00 6.51
C GLY A 96 -13.56 20.59 7.38
N TYR A 97 -12.95 19.78 8.24
CA TYR A 97 -11.81 20.17 9.07
C TYR A 97 -10.51 20.09 8.27
N GLN A 98 -9.90 21.25 8.01
CA GLN A 98 -8.73 21.38 7.13
C GLN A 98 -7.38 21.10 7.81
N ALA A 99 -7.36 20.71 9.09
CA ALA A 99 -6.10 20.44 9.76
C ALA A 99 -5.41 19.21 9.17
N ASN A 100 -4.10 19.30 8.99
CA ASN A 100 -3.33 18.20 8.45
C ASN A 100 -3.35 17.00 9.41
N ARG A 101 -3.70 15.83 8.88
CA ARG A 101 -3.67 14.54 9.60
C ARG A 101 -2.50 13.66 9.19
N ASN A 102 -1.83 14.02 8.10
CA ASN A 102 -0.57 13.42 7.71
C ASN A 102 0.53 13.93 8.66
N ILE A 103 1.06 13.00 9.45
CA ILE A 103 2.16 13.25 10.38
C ILE A 103 3.38 12.37 10.05
N SER A 104 3.38 11.74 8.88
CA SER A 104 4.46 10.86 8.44
C SER A 104 5.64 11.65 7.88
N SER A 105 6.86 11.17 8.08
CA SER A 105 8.03 11.79 7.43
C SER A 105 8.08 11.47 5.92
N PHE A 106 7.47 10.35 5.51
CA PHE A 106 7.46 9.79 4.15
C PHE A 106 6.92 10.73 3.05
N MET A 107 5.90 11.54 3.33
CA MET A 107 5.21 12.37 2.32
C MET A 107 5.36 13.88 2.52
N GLY A 108 6.29 14.33 3.36
CA GLY A 108 6.39 15.77 3.63
C GLY A 108 7.47 16.27 4.58
N GLY A 109 8.44 15.44 5.02
CA GLY A 109 9.55 15.93 5.84
C GLY A 109 9.10 16.67 7.10
N HIS A 110 8.06 16.17 7.76
CA HIS A 110 7.50 16.78 8.96
C HIS A 110 8.51 16.79 10.12
N GLU A 111 8.42 17.80 10.99
CA GLU A 111 9.21 17.85 12.22
C GLU A 111 8.95 16.63 13.10
N LEU A 112 9.96 16.26 13.90
CA LEU A 112 9.85 15.17 14.87
C LEU A 112 8.62 15.38 15.77
N ALA A 113 7.87 14.30 16.00
CA ALA A 113 6.74 14.32 16.92
C ALA A 113 7.20 14.73 18.32
N THR A 114 6.39 15.55 19.01
CA THR A 114 6.68 16.03 20.36
C THR A 114 5.53 15.72 21.30
N ALA A 115 5.81 15.66 22.61
CA ALA A 115 4.79 15.42 23.62
C ALA A 115 3.69 16.50 23.59
N ASP A 116 4.04 17.76 23.33
CA ASP A 116 3.08 18.87 23.24
C ASP A 116 2.16 18.73 22.03
N ALA A 117 2.69 18.26 20.89
CA ALA A 117 1.89 17.98 19.70
C ALA A 117 0.86 16.87 19.95
N ILE A 118 1.19 15.87 20.78
CA ILE A 118 0.25 14.79 21.16
C ILE A 118 -0.75 15.28 22.20
N LYS A 119 -0.30 16.02 23.22
CA LYS A 119 -1.15 16.46 24.34
C LYS A 119 -2.22 17.47 23.94
N ARG A 120 -1.92 18.37 22.98
CA ARG A 120 -2.86 19.41 22.53
C ARG A 120 -3.39 20.30 23.66
N THR A 121 -2.53 20.60 24.64
CA THR A 121 -2.88 21.35 25.85
C THR A 121 -3.66 22.63 25.57
N GLY A 122 -4.92 22.68 26.02
CA GLY A 122 -5.78 23.86 25.94
C GLY A 122 -6.34 24.18 24.54
N ILE A 123 -6.07 23.33 23.54
CA ILE A 123 -6.56 23.49 22.16
C ILE A 123 -7.24 22.23 21.62
N GLY A 124 -7.12 21.09 22.30
CA GLY A 124 -7.83 19.87 21.98
C GLY A 124 -9.28 19.92 22.47
N ARG A 125 -10.10 19.03 21.93
CA ARG A 125 -11.52 18.93 22.31
C ARG A 125 -11.75 18.05 23.54
N SER A 126 -12.97 18.12 24.10
CA SER A 126 -13.38 17.15 25.10
C SER A 126 -13.61 15.76 24.49
N TYR A 127 -13.61 14.72 25.33
CA TYR A 127 -14.00 13.37 24.90
C TYR A 127 -15.47 13.28 24.48
N ALA A 128 -16.36 13.96 25.21
CA ALA A 128 -17.79 14.01 24.91
C ALA A 128 -18.07 14.58 23.52
N ASP A 129 -17.29 15.58 23.09
CA ASP A 129 -17.41 16.20 21.76
C ASP A 129 -17.03 15.28 20.60
N GLY A 130 -16.42 14.11 20.86
CA GLY A 130 -16.11 13.13 19.82
C GLY A 130 -17.38 12.60 19.14
N THR A 131 -18.00 11.58 19.75
CA THR A 131 -19.28 11.03 19.30
C THR A 131 -20.44 11.99 19.54
N GLY A 132 -20.43 12.77 20.62
CA GLY A 132 -21.54 13.65 20.98
C GLY A 132 -21.79 14.79 20.00
N SER A 133 -20.85 15.05 19.08
CA SER A 133 -21.03 15.98 17.98
C SER A 133 -21.44 15.30 16.67
N TRP A 134 -21.76 14.01 16.66
CA TRP A 134 -22.29 13.34 15.48
C TRP A 134 -23.76 13.73 15.27
N GLU A 135 -24.08 14.12 14.04
CA GLU A 135 -25.44 14.38 13.59
C GLU A 135 -25.52 13.83 12.16
N ASP A 136 -26.48 12.95 11.88
CA ASP A 136 -26.72 12.47 10.51
C ASP A 136 -27.32 13.59 9.65
N LEU A 137 -26.95 13.64 8.37
CA LEU A 137 -27.66 14.51 7.43
C LEU A 137 -28.96 13.79 7.03
N ASP A 138 -30.09 14.26 7.54
CA ASP A 138 -31.39 13.62 7.31
C ASP A 138 -32.04 14.06 5.99
N ASP A 139 -33.04 13.30 5.53
CA ASP A 139 -33.75 13.57 4.26
C ASP A 139 -34.47 14.93 4.23
N SER A 140 -34.69 15.56 5.40
CA SER A 140 -35.33 16.87 5.47
C SER A 140 -34.38 18.00 5.11
N GLU A 141 -33.06 17.75 5.23
CA GLU A 141 -31.96 18.70 5.00
C GLU A 141 -32.29 20.10 5.55
N SER A 142 -32.90 20.14 6.74
CA SER A 142 -33.27 21.42 7.36
C SER A 142 -32.02 22.25 7.64
N ALA A 143 -32.13 23.58 7.60
CA ALA A 143 -31.00 24.47 7.88
C ALA A 143 -30.34 24.19 9.25
N ALA A 144 -31.13 23.76 10.24
CA ALA A 144 -30.64 23.34 11.54
C ALA A 144 -29.85 22.03 11.48
N ASN A 145 -30.39 21.01 10.81
CA ASN A 145 -29.70 19.72 10.64
C ASN A 145 -28.38 19.88 9.86
N ILE A 146 -28.40 20.62 8.75
CA ILE A 146 -27.19 20.96 7.97
C ILE A 146 -26.15 21.64 8.87
N THR A 147 -26.56 22.65 9.65
CA THR A 147 -25.64 23.39 10.53
C THR A 147 -25.04 22.49 11.60
N SER A 148 -25.85 21.67 12.27
CA SER A 148 -25.40 20.72 13.29
C SER A 148 -24.45 19.67 12.70
N HIS A 149 -24.78 19.13 11.52
CA HIS A 149 -23.94 18.18 10.80
C HIS A 149 -22.54 18.75 10.52
N PHE A 150 -22.44 19.94 9.91
CA PHE A 150 -21.16 20.57 9.59
C PHE A 150 -20.36 21.02 10.83
N ALA A 151 -21.04 21.57 11.85
CA ALA A 151 -20.40 21.92 13.12
C ALA A 151 -19.83 20.65 13.79
N GLY A 152 -20.59 19.57 13.76
CA GLY A 152 -20.20 18.26 14.24
C GLY A 152 -18.99 17.67 13.55
N TYR A 153 -18.93 17.81 12.22
CA TYR A 153 -17.74 17.47 11.44
C TYR A 153 -16.52 18.21 11.92
N THR A 154 -16.61 19.51 12.19
CA THR A 154 -15.44 20.28 12.65
C THR A 154 -15.05 19.87 14.06
N MET A 155 -16.02 19.72 14.97
CA MET A 155 -15.77 19.47 16.38
C MET A 155 -15.21 18.06 16.61
N GLY A 156 -15.92 16.99 16.22
CA GLY A 156 -15.52 15.60 16.52
C GLY A 156 -14.22 15.16 15.87
N ASN A 157 -13.80 15.87 14.83
CA ASN A 157 -12.58 15.64 14.06
C ASN A 157 -11.34 16.34 14.62
N GLN A 158 -11.51 17.25 15.59
CA GLN A 158 -10.38 17.79 16.36
C GLN A 158 -9.73 16.69 17.20
N MET A 159 -8.42 16.80 17.42
CA MET A 159 -7.72 15.93 18.36
C MET A 159 -8.24 16.18 19.79
N PRO A 160 -8.47 15.12 20.60
CA PRO A 160 -8.74 15.28 22.02
C PRO A 160 -7.60 16.01 22.73
N ASP A 161 -7.93 16.76 23.78
CA ASP A 161 -6.95 17.28 24.72
C ASP A 161 -6.53 16.15 25.67
N PHE A 162 -5.28 15.71 25.58
CA PHE A 162 -4.71 14.68 26.46
C PHE A 162 -3.86 15.27 27.60
N SER A 163 -3.89 16.58 27.81
CA SER A 163 -3.10 17.23 28.83
C SER A 163 -3.73 17.14 30.23
N ALA A 164 -2.88 17.00 31.24
CA ALA A 164 -3.29 16.91 32.64
C ALA A 164 -3.95 18.20 33.18
N ASN A 165 -3.85 19.31 32.46
CA ASN A 165 -4.45 20.60 32.78
C ASN A 165 -5.48 21.04 31.71
N GLY A 166 -5.88 20.12 30.85
CA GLY A 166 -6.81 20.34 29.76
C GLY A 166 -8.27 20.11 30.12
N VAL A 167 -9.14 20.18 29.12
CA VAL A 167 -10.60 19.99 29.29
C VAL A 167 -10.98 18.58 29.76
N ASN A 168 -10.12 17.58 29.55
CA ASN A 168 -10.34 16.19 29.98
C ASN A 168 -9.56 15.83 31.27
N SER A 169 -9.04 16.82 32.02
CA SER A 169 -8.16 16.59 33.17
C SER A 169 -8.77 15.82 34.34
N GLU A 170 -10.10 15.76 34.44
CA GLU A 170 -10.82 15.01 35.47
C GLU A 170 -11.16 13.56 35.04
N ASP A 171 -10.75 13.14 33.85
CA ASP A 171 -11.04 11.82 33.28
C ASP A 171 -9.74 11.00 33.08
N VAL A 172 -9.87 9.80 32.50
CA VAL A 172 -8.74 8.94 32.13
C VAL A 172 -7.97 9.59 30.98
N LEU A 173 -6.67 9.82 31.20
CA LEU A 173 -5.72 10.36 30.23
C LEU A 173 -4.64 9.33 29.90
N PRO A 174 -3.99 9.41 28.73
CA PRO A 174 -2.73 8.71 28.50
C PRO A 174 -1.72 9.12 29.58
N THR A 175 -0.99 8.15 30.13
CA THR A 175 0.06 8.46 31.11
C THR A 175 1.21 9.21 30.44
N GLN A 176 2.03 9.92 31.22
CA GLN A 176 3.21 10.60 30.67
C GLN A 176 4.15 9.60 29.97
N GLU A 177 4.31 8.41 30.52
CA GLU A 177 5.10 7.32 29.91
C GLU A 177 4.53 6.91 28.54
N GLN A 178 3.20 6.77 28.41
CA GLN A 178 2.58 6.50 27.11
C GLN A 178 2.82 7.63 26.09
N ILE A 179 2.76 8.89 26.53
CA ILE A 179 3.07 10.03 25.66
C ILE A 179 4.53 9.98 25.20
N ASP A 180 5.46 9.71 26.10
CA ASP A 180 6.88 9.63 25.77
C ASP A 180 7.16 8.45 24.82
N CYS A 181 6.52 7.30 25.04
CA CYS A 181 6.61 6.13 24.17
C CYS A 181 5.96 6.34 22.80
N LEU A 182 4.85 7.08 22.72
CA LEU A 182 4.29 7.50 21.44
C LEU A 182 5.25 8.42 20.68
N VAL A 183 5.90 9.37 21.36
CA VAL A 183 6.92 10.23 20.76
C VAL A 183 8.08 9.39 20.20
N GLU A 184 8.57 8.42 20.97
CA GLU A 184 9.65 7.54 20.52
C GLU A 184 9.22 6.70 19.31
N PHE A 185 8.04 6.07 19.36
CA PHE A 185 7.48 5.30 18.24
C PHE A 185 7.26 6.13 16.98
N LEU A 186 6.72 7.35 17.12
CA LEU A 186 6.45 8.23 15.98
C LEU A 186 7.73 8.70 15.30
N ASN A 187 8.81 8.85 16.06
CA ASN A 187 10.12 9.24 15.55
C ASN A 187 11.03 8.04 15.22
N TYR A 188 10.57 6.81 15.46
CA TYR A 188 11.32 5.61 15.13
C TYR A 188 11.17 5.26 13.65
N GLU A 189 12.28 4.96 12.97
CA GLU A 189 12.33 4.65 11.54
C GLU A 189 11.33 3.58 11.15
N ASP A 190 11.31 2.45 11.87
CA ASP A 190 10.40 1.34 11.55
C ASP A 190 8.95 1.62 11.97
N GLY A 191 8.72 2.70 12.72
CA GLY A 191 7.37 3.19 12.95
C GLY A 191 6.78 3.87 11.71
N ASP A 192 7.62 4.44 10.85
CA ASP A 192 7.21 5.14 9.64
C ASP A 192 6.80 4.14 8.53
N PRO A 193 5.70 4.38 7.78
CA PRO A 193 5.30 3.53 6.66
C PRO A 193 6.37 3.37 5.57
N ALA A 194 7.30 4.31 5.42
CA ALA A 194 8.42 4.20 4.49
C ALA A 194 9.32 2.98 4.79
N ALA A 195 9.31 2.51 6.04
CA ALA A 195 9.98 1.28 6.42
C ALA A 195 9.32 0.03 5.84
N TYR A 196 8.21 0.13 5.11
CA TYR A 196 7.45 -1.02 4.59
C TYR A 196 7.05 -0.85 3.12
N PHE A 197 6.71 0.38 2.72
CA PHE A 197 6.14 0.68 1.41
C PHE A 197 7.03 1.68 0.67
N ALA A 198 7.27 1.40 -0.62
CA ALA A 198 7.93 2.34 -1.53
C ALA A 198 6.97 3.47 -1.96
N ALA A 199 5.67 3.17 -2.06
CA ALA A 199 4.65 4.14 -2.42
C ALA A 199 3.27 3.74 -1.86
N ILE A 200 2.40 4.73 -1.64
CA ILE A 200 0.99 4.52 -1.30
C ILE A 200 0.18 5.40 -2.27
N ASN A 201 -0.56 4.79 -3.18
CA ASN A 201 -1.36 5.48 -4.18
C ASN A 201 -2.85 5.45 -3.80
N THR A 202 -3.34 6.60 -3.35
CA THR A 202 -4.73 6.81 -2.91
C THR A 202 -5.74 7.02 -4.04
N GLU A 203 -5.27 7.28 -5.27
CA GLU A 203 -6.14 7.44 -6.45
C GLU A 203 -6.77 6.11 -6.86
N ARG A 204 -6.14 4.99 -6.49
CA ARG A 204 -6.67 3.63 -6.70
C ARG A 204 -7.71 3.28 -5.64
N ASN A 205 -8.70 2.48 -6.03
CA ASN A 205 -9.71 1.92 -5.15
C ASN A 205 -9.80 0.39 -5.33
N PRO A 206 -9.31 -0.41 -4.36
CA PRO A 206 -8.72 -0.02 -3.07
C PRO A 206 -7.37 0.71 -3.22
N VAL A 207 -6.89 1.37 -2.14
CA VAL A 207 -5.57 2.03 -2.10
C VAL A 207 -4.49 1.03 -2.50
N LEU A 208 -3.63 1.42 -3.44
CA LEU A 208 -2.53 0.58 -3.89
C LEU A 208 -1.29 0.86 -3.02
N TYR A 209 -0.73 -0.20 -2.44
CA TYR A 209 0.51 -0.16 -1.69
C TYR A 209 1.61 -0.78 -2.54
N THR A 210 2.66 -0.03 -2.84
CA THR A 210 3.85 -0.59 -3.50
C THR A 210 4.81 -1.04 -2.41
N MET A 211 5.19 -2.32 -2.41
CA MET A 211 6.13 -2.86 -1.43
C MET A 211 7.52 -2.28 -1.62
N HIS A 212 8.30 -2.26 -0.54
CA HIS A 212 9.69 -1.84 -0.60
C HIS A 212 10.49 -2.76 -1.54
N ALA A 213 11.39 -2.19 -2.35
CA ALA A 213 12.13 -2.92 -3.39
C ALA A 213 13.02 -4.07 -2.84
N ASP A 214 13.48 -3.93 -1.59
CA ASP A 214 14.30 -4.94 -0.91
C ASP A 214 13.49 -6.12 -0.31
N ALA A 215 12.18 -6.20 -0.54
CA ALA A 215 11.34 -7.28 -0.01
C ALA A 215 11.58 -8.62 -0.76
N ASP A 216 11.52 -9.74 -0.04
CA ASP A 216 11.68 -11.10 -0.55
C ASP A 216 10.44 -11.96 -0.24
N ALA A 217 9.67 -12.33 -1.27
CA ALA A 217 8.45 -13.11 -1.10
C ALA A 217 8.71 -14.53 -0.54
N ALA A 218 9.83 -15.17 -0.87
CA ALA A 218 10.14 -16.51 -0.37
C ALA A 218 10.53 -16.49 1.12
N ALA A 219 11.26 -15.45 1.54
CA ALA A 219 11.49 -15.18 2.95
C ALA A 219 10.17 -14.87 3.69
N GLY A 220 9.26 -14.15 3.03
CA GLY A 220 7.93 -13.80 3.53
C GLY A 220 7.04 -15.00 3.78
N GLU A 221 6.97 -15.91 2.83
CA GLU A 221 6.26 -17.19 2.96
C GLU A 221 6.83 -18.01 4.13
N SER A 222 8.17 -18.11 4.20
CA SER A 222 8.84 -18.85 5.27
C SER A 222 8.51 -18.28 6.65
N PHE A 223 8.56 -16.94 6.79
CA PHE A 223 8.20 -16.26 8.02
C PHE A 223 6.71 -16.44 8.37
N TYR A 224 5.81 -16.30 7.40
CA TYR A 224 4.37 -16.51 7.62
C TYR A 224 4.09 -17.93 8.14
N ASN A 225 4.67 -18.94 7.49
CA ASN A 225 4.51 -20.34 7.87
C ASN A 225 5.04 -20.63 9.28
N GLN A 226 6.11 -19.96 9.69
CA GLN A 226 6.72 -20.13 11.00
C GLN A 226 5.97 -19.40 12.12
N SER A 227 5.50 -18.19 11.87
CA SER A 227 5.04 -17.26 12.92
C SER A 227 3.55 -16.99 12.92
N CYS A 228 2.87 -17.13 11.78
CA CYS A 228 1.48 -16.71 11.60
C CYS A 228 0.53 -17.90 11.36
N PHE A 229 0.98 -18.91 10.60
CA PHE A 229 0.15 -20.02 10.12
C PHE A 229 -0.56 -20.78 11.24
N GLY A 230 0.09 -21.01 12.39
CA GLY A 230 -0.54 -21.75 13.49
C GLY A 230 -1.85 -21.12 14.00
N CYS A 231 -1.97 -19.79 13.91
CA CYS A 231 -3.16 -19.05 14.35
C CYS A 231 -4.07 -18.61 13.19
N HIS A 232 -3.51 -18.41 12.00
CA HIS A 232 -4.22 -17.83 10.85
C HIS A 232 -4.50 -18.82 9.71
N GLY A 233 -3.84 -19.97 9.66
CA GLY A 233 -4.02 -20.98 8.61
C GLY A 233 -3.52 -20.51 7.24
N ASP A 234 -4.08 -21.09 6.19
CA ASP A 234 -3.85 -20.66 4.80
C ASP A 234 -4.44 -19.26 4.60
N PRO A 235 -3.65 -18.27 4.10
CA PRO A 235 -4.12 -16.90 3.90
C PRO A 235 -5.37 -16.76 3.03
N ALA A 236 -5.59 -17.69 2.09
CA ALA A 236 -6.60 -17.59 1.04
C ALA A 236 -7.99 -18.12 1.42
N VAL A 237 -8.13 -18.74 2.59
CA VAL A 237 -9.36 -19.42 3.01
C VAL A 237 -9.73 -19.10 4.44
N ASP A 238 -10.99 -19.38 4.78
CA ASP A 238 -11.46 -19.29 6.15
C ASP A 238 -10.69 -20.27 7.04
N TYR A 239 -10.20 -19.75 8.16
CA TYR A 239 -9.56 -20.56 9.18
C TYR A 239 -10.16 -20.30 10.54
N VAL A 240 -10.72 -21.35 11.15
CA VAL A 240 -11.22 -21.33 12.53
C VAL A 240 -10.02 -21.41 13.48
N GLY A 241 -9.25 -20.33 13.50
CA GLY A 241 -8.10 -20.12 14.37
C GLY A 241 -8.39 -19.13 15.48
N ALA A 242 -7.42 -18.24 15.73
CA ALA A 242 -7.46 -17.29 16.85
C ALA A 242 -8.58 -16.23 16.76
N ASN A 243 -9.25 -16.10 15.61
CA ASN A 243 -10.30 -15.12 15.37
C ASN A 243 -11.65 -15.76 14.96
N ASN A 244 -11.90 -17.01 15.37
CA ASN A 244 -13.17 -17.73 15.15
C ASN A 244 -13.65 -17.77 13.69
N GLY A 245 -12.74 -17.86 12.72
CA GLY A 245 -13.10 -17.92 11.30
C GLY A 245 -13.23 -16.57 10.61
N HIS A 246 -12.91 -15.46 11.27
CA HIS A 246 -13.01 -14.13 10.67
C HIS A 246 -11.66 -13.50 10.29
N PRO A 247 -11.63 -12.60 9.30
CA PRO A 247 -12.75 -12.31 8.40
C PRO A 247 -12.94 -13.43 7.37
N ASP A 248 -14.15 -13.50 6.83
CA ASP A 248 -14.49 -14.42 5.75
C ASP A 248 -13.55 -14.18 4.54
N GLY A 249 -13.03 -15.25 3.96
CA GLY A 249 -11.97 -15.31 2.95
C GLY A 249 -10.54 -15.18 3.48
N GLY A 250 -10.33 -15.28 4.80
CA GLY A 250 -8.99 -15.28 5.41
C GLY A 250 -8.25 -13.94 5.34
N ILE A 251 -6.92 -13.99 5.42
CA ILE A 251 -6.06 -12.81 5.39
C ILE A 251 -6.12 -12.11 4.03
N LEU A 252 -6.21 -12.84 2.92
CA LEU A 252 -6.23 -12.23 1.60
C LEU A 252 -7.51 -11.42 1.36
N ALA A 253 -8.67 -11.93 1.78
CA ALA A 253 -9.92 -11.15 1.73
C ALA A 253 -9.90 -9.95 2.68
N TYR A 254 -9.15 -10.01 3.77
CA TYR A 254 -8.91 -8.84 4.61
C TYR A 254 -8.08 -7.79 3.88
N LEU A 255 -6.94 -8.19 3.30
CA LEU A 255 -5.99 -7.30 2.64
C LEU A 255 -6.54 -6.67 1.35
N ALA A 256 -7.48 -7.33 0.67
CA ALA A 256 -8.17 -6.79 -0.49
C ALA A 256 -9.08 -5.58 -0.15
N LYS A 257 -9.37 -5.33 1.12
CA LYS A 257 -10.17 -4.17 1.55
C LYS A 257 -9.32 -2.90 1.59
N ASP A 258 -10.01 -1.78 1.48
CA ASP A 258 -9.37 -0.48 1.38
C ASP A 258 -8.49 -0.14 2.59
N GLY A 259 -7.23 0.24 2.32
CA GLY A 259 -6.26 0.65 3.33
C GLY A 259 -5.76 -0.47 4.27
N LYS A 260 -6.01 -1.74 3.97
CA LYS A 260 -5.75 -2.83 4.93
C LYS A 260 -4.31 -3.28 5.03
N PHE A 261 -3.47 -3.00 4.04
CA PHE A 261 -2.03 -3.26 4.14
C PHE A 261 -1.35 -2.44 5.24
N SER A 262 -1.70 -1.15 5.42
CA SER A 262 -1.11 -0.36 6.51
C SER A 262 -1.59 -0.79 7.90
N GLU A 263 -2.84 -1.24 8.01
CA GLU A 263 -3.33 -1.84 9.25
C GLU A 263 -2.62 -3.16 9.58
N PHE A 264 -2.47 -4.01 8.57
CA PHE A 264 -1.84 -5.31 8.71
C PHE A 264 -0.36 -5.16 9.08
N SER A 265 0.38 -4.29 8.39
CA SER A 265 1.80 -4.05 8.66
C SER A 265 2.03 -3.58 10.10
N HIS A 266 1.22 -2.62 10.58
CA HIS A 266 1.31 -2.12 11.95
C HIS A 266 1.06 -3.24 12.97
N LYS A 267 -0.05 -3.97 12.81
CA LYS A 267 -0.43 -5.02 13.76
C LYS A 267 0.54 -6.19 13.78
N ALA A 268 1.03 -6.61 12.61
CA ALA A 268 2.02 -7.67 12.51
C ALA A 268 3.38 -7.24 13.08
N ARG A 269 3.76 -5.96 12.95
CA ARG A 269 5.02 -5.44 13.49
C ARG A 269 4.97 -5.24 15.02
N TRP A 270 3.90 -4.63 15.51
CA TRP A 270 3.82 -4.07 16.87
C TRP A 270 2.91 -4.84 17.81
N GLY A 271 2.03 -5.68 17.25
CA GLY A 271 1.00 -6.38 17.98
C GLY A 271 -0.34 -5.66 17.98
N MET A 272 -1.34 -6.33 18.54
CA MET A 272 -2.70 -5.84 18.64
C MET A 272 -3.17 -5.87 20.10
N PRO A 273 -3.44 -4.70 20.71
CA PRO A 273 -3.84 -4.61 22.10
C PRO A 273 -5.07 -5.45 22.45
N ASN A 274 -5.04 -6.07 23.63
CA ASN A 274 -6.08 -6.95 24.17
C ASN A 274 -6.40 -8.16 23.27
N THR A 275 -5.36 -8.73 22.65
CA THR A 275 -5.43 -9.97 21.87
C THR A 275 -4.20 -10.84 22.14
N ILE A 276 -4.19 -12.06 21.60
CA ILE A 276 -3.00 -12.93 21.67
C ILE A 276 -1.87 -12.48 20.74
N MET A 277 -2.13 -11.59 19.78
CA MET A 277 -1.14 -11.10 18.81
C MET A 277 -0.18 -10.08 19.45
N SER A 278 0.57 -10.54 20.44
CA SER A 278 1.72 -9.81 20.99
C SER A 278 2.95 -10.03 20.11
N ARG A 279 3.94 -9.13 20.20
CA ARG A 279 5.21 -9.33 19.49
C ARG A 279 5.86 -10.67 19.82
N ALA A 280 5.86 -11.07 21.09
CA ALA A 280 6.45 -12.34 21.51
C ALA A 280 5.78 -13.55 20.85
N VAL A 281 4.45 -13.54 20.74
CA VAL A 281 3.70 -14.61 20.04
C VAL A 281 4.02 -14.65 18.55
N MET A 282 4.26 -13.49 17.94
CA MET A 282 4.68 -13.35 16.55
C MET A 282 6.20 -13.48 16.35
N GLN A 283 6.94 -13.99 17.34
CA GLN A 283 8.41 -14.16 17.32
C GLN A 283 9.20 -12.86 17.14
N SER A 284 8.68 -11.75 17.65
CA SER A 284 9.27 -10.41 17.62
C SER A 284 9.76 -10.02 16.23
N PRO A 285 8.85 -9.91 15.24
CA PRO A 285 9.20 -9.74 13.82
C PRO A 285 10.15 -8.57 13.64
N SER A 286 11.06 -8.63 12.65
CA SER A 286 11.88 -7.51 12.15
C SER A 286 11.13 -6.68 11.09
N LYS A 287 11.67 -5.54 10.63
CA LYS A 287 10.99 -4.76 9.56
C LYS A 287 11.03 -5.51 8.24
N GLU A 288 12.13 -6.22 8.00
CA GLU A 288 12.36 -7.11 6.86
C GLU A 288 11.32 -8.23 6.86
N ASN A 289 11.10 -8.91 8.00
CA ASN A 289 10.04 -9.94 8.08
C ASN A 289 8.66 -9.41 7.68
N ILE A 290 8.33 -8.17 8.06
CA ILE A 290 7.05 -7.57 7.68
C ILE A 290 7.03 -7.21 6.19
N ARG A 291 8.09 -6.60 5.63
CA ARG A 291 8.23 -6.31 4.19
C ARG A 291 8.04 -7.56 3.35
N ASP A 292 8.83 -8.59 3.66
CA ASP A 292 8.87 -9.87 2.97
C ASP A 292 7.50 -10.55 3.01
N MET A 293 6.90 -10.63 4.20
CA MET A 293 5.57 -11.22 4.38
C MET A 293 4.48 -10.44 3.63
N MET A 294 4.54 -9.10 3.63
CA MET A 294 3.55 -8.33 2.89
C MET A 294 3.66 -8.56 1.39
N LEU A 295 4.88 -8.62 0.82
CA LEU A 295 5.08 -8.93 -0.59
C LEU A 295 4.50 -10.31 -0.92
N TYR A 296 4.87 -11.34 -0.14
CA TYR A 296 4.30 -12.68 -0.28
C TYR A 296 2.76 -12.68 -0.30
N LEU A 297 2.14 -12.03 0.69
CA LEU A 297 0.67 -11.95 0.79
C LEU A 297 0.07 -11.13 -0.36
N GLN A 298 0.78 -10.12 -0.85
CA GLN A 298 0.36 -9.32 -1.99
C GLN A 298 0.32 -10.13 -3.29
N ASP A 299 1.36 -10.94 -3.51
CA ASP A 299 1.56 -11.77 -4.70
C ASP A 299 0.50 -12.86 -4.76
N ILE A 300 0.33 -13.65 -3.70
CA ILE A 300 -0.69 -14.72 -3.67
C ILE A 300 -2.12 -14.15 -3.65
N GLY A 301 -2.29 -12.91 -3.18
CA GLY A 301 -3.56 -12.20 -3.22
C GLY A 301 -3.90 -11.60 -4.58
N GLY A 302 -2.98 -11.57 -5.55
CA GLY A 302 -3.17 -10.89 -6.83
C GLY A 302 -3.37 -9.38 -6.70
N THR A 303 -3.07 -8.82 -5.52
CA THR A 303 -3.24 -7.38 -5.22
C THR A 303 -1.94 -6.59 -5.42
N GLY A 304 -0.82 -7.28 -5.67
CA GLY A 304 0.53 -6.69 -5.63
C GLY A 304 1.06 -6.12 -6.93
N PHE A 305 0.54 -6.58 -8.06
CA PHE A 305 0.85 -6.00 -9.34
C PHE A 305 -0.45 -5.61 -10.03
N THR A 306 -0.79 -4.32 -10.07
CA THR A 306 -1.76 -3.93 -11.10
C THR A 306 -1.04 -3.93 -12.44
N MET A 307 -1.65 -4.53 -13.46
CA MET A 307 -1.24 -4.33 -14.84
C MET A 307 -1.47 -2.86 -15.21
N THR A 308 -0.43 -2.03 -15.11
CA THR A 308 -0.45 -0.61 -15.50
C THR A 308 0.55 -0.36 -16.62
N ASN A 309 0.65 0.89 -17.08
CA ASN A 309 1.65 1.28 -18.08
C ASN A 309 3.11 0.98 -17.67
N VAL A 310 3.39 0.70 -16.39
CA VAL A 310 4.73 0.32 -15.93
C VAL A 310 5.19 -1.03 -16.49
N ILE A 311 4.29 -1.87 -17.00
CA ILE A 311 4.64 -3.16 -17.62
C ILE A 311 4.89 -3.04 -19.14
N ASN A 312 4.76 -1.84 -19.71
CA ASN A 312 5.00 -1.60 -21.13
C ASN A 312 6.45 -1.96 -21.46
N SER A 313 6.63 -2.97 -22.30
CA SER A 313 7.94 -3.55 -22.58
C SER A 313 7.86 -4.63 -23.67
N HIS A 314 9.03 -5.17 -24.00
CA HIS A 314 9.15 -6.43 -24.72
C HIS A 314 9.27 -7.57 -23.71
N TRP A 315 8.59 -8.68 -24.00
CA TRP A 315 8.49 -9.85 -23.13
C TRP A 315 8.80 -11.10 -23.95
N TRP A 316 9.65 -11.97 -23.41
CA TRP A 316 10.22 -13.08 -24.18
C TRP A 316 10.50 -14.30 -23.30
N ASP A 317 10.59 -15.46 -23.93
CA ASP A 317 11.07 -16.71 -23.33
C ASP A 317 12.34 -17.14 -24.07
N ALA A 318 13.42 -17.41 -23.32
CA ALA A 318 14.69 -17.84 -23.88
C ALA A 318 14.62 -19.19 -24.58
N ALA A 319 13.75 -20.09 -24.13
CA ALA A 319 13.51 -21.37 -24.81
C ALA A 319 12.77 -21.20 -26.15
N ARG A 320 12.16 -20.03 -26.38
CA ARG A 320 11.35 -19.69 -27.55
C ARG A 320 11.94 -18.49 -28.31
N SER A 321 13.26 -18.34 -28.26
CA SER A 321 13.95 -17.25 -28.98
C SER A 321 13.60 -17.25 -30.48
N GLY A 322 13.18 -16.08 -30.98
CA GLY A 322 12.63 -15.91 -32.34
C GLY A 322 11.17 -15.49 -32.37
N GLU A 323 10.50 -15.51 -31.21
CA GLU A 323 9.17 -14.95 -30.98
C GLU A 323 9.11 -14.16 -29.66
N GLY A 324 8.03 -13.41 -29.44
CA GLY A 324 7.82 -12.65 -28.22
C GLY A 324 6.72 -11.61 -28.31
N PHE A 325 6.40 -11.00 -27.17
CA PHE A 325 5.34 -10.02 -27.04
C PHE A 325 5.90 -8.61 -26.89
N GLN A 326 5.22 -7.63 -27.47
CA GLN A 326 5.28 -6.24 -27.04
C GLN A 326 3.96 -5.91 -26.37
N LEU A 327 4.01 -5.43 -25.12
CA LEU A 327 2.83 -5.06 -24.35
C LEU A 327 2.75 -3.56 -24.18
N GLU A 328 1.53 -3.04 -24.31
CA GLU A 328 1.19 -1.65 -24.03
C GLU A 328 -0.11 -1.60 -23.24
N VAL A 329 -0.03 -1.19 -21.98
CA VAL A 329 -1.16 -0.82 -21.15
C VAL A 329 -1.36 0.68 -21.29
N ILE A 330 -2.53 1.06 -21.78
CA ILE A 330 -2.94 2.45 -22.03
C ILE A 330 -4.24 2.76 -21.31
N THR A 331 -4.50 4.04 -21.11
CA THR A 331 -5.80 4.52 -20.67
C THR A 331 -6.63 4.92 -21.89
N ASN A 332 -7.84 4.37 -22.00
CA ASN A 332 -8.75 4.70 -23.10
C ASN A 332 -9.44 6.07 -22.87
N SER A 333 -10.31 6.48 -23.81
CA SER A 333 -11.04 7.75 -23.71
C SER A 333 -12.07 7.82 -22.58
N SER A 334 -12.38 6.69 -21.94
CA SER A 334 -13.29 6.58 -20.78
C SER A 334 -12.55 6.39 -19.46
N ASP A 335 -11.23 6.62 -19.46
CA ASP A 335 -10.35 6.49 -18.30
C ASP A 335 -10.16 5.05 -17.77
N GLU A 336 -10.38 4.05 -18.64
CA GLU A 336 -10.19 2.63 -18.32
C GLU A 336 -8.84 2.11 -18.84
N LEU A 337 -8.19 1.24 -18.07
CA LEU A 337 -6.96 0.58 -18.50
C LEU A 337 -7.27 -0.53 -19.51
N VAL A 338 -6.58 -0.48 -20.64
CA VAL A 338 -6.68 -1.43 -21.75
C VAL A 338 -5.28 -1.97 -22.04
N LEU A 339 -5.17 -3.29 -22.13
CA LEU A 339 -3.98 -3.95 -22.66
C LEU A 339 -4.12 -4.04 -24.19
N VAL A 340 -3.08 -3.61 -24.89
CA VAL A 340 -2.82 -3.94 -26.29
C VAL A 340 -1.53 -4.75 -26.33
N ALA A 341 -1.59 -5.93 -26.93
CA ALA A 341 -0.46 -6.84 -27.03
C ALA A 341 -0.20 -7.24 -28.47
N PHE A 342 1.06 -7.19 -28.88
CA PHE A 342 1.53 -7.62 -30.19
C PHE A 342 2.37 -8.87 -30.03
N PHE A 343 1.91 -10.00 -30.57
CA PHE A 343 2.65 -11.25 -30.55
C PHE A 343 3.30 -11.51 -31.91
N TYR A 344 4.63 -11.55 -31.91
CA TYR A 344 5.45 -11.87 -33.06
C TYR A 344 5.77 -13.37 -33.00
N THR A 345 5.14 -14.20 -33.83
CA THR A 345 5.25 -15.67 -33.76
C THR A 345 5.13 -16.32 -35.15
N TYR A 346 4.87 -17.63 -35.19
CA TYR A 346 4.77 -18.44 -36.39
C TYR A 346 3.42 -19.19 -36.44
N ASP A 347 2.91 -19.43 -37.64
CA ASP A 347 1.77 -20.32 -37.89
C ASP A 347 2.17 -21.81 -37.80
N SER A 348 1.18 -22.69 -37.97
CA SER A 348 1.39 -24.15 -37.95
C SER A 348 2.26 -24.68 -39.10
N MET A 349 2.57 -23.86 -40.11
CA MET A 349 3.44 -24.17 -41.24
C MET A 349 4.83 -23.54 -41.12
N GLY A 350 5.09 -22.75 -40.07
CA GLY A 350 6.35 -22.06 -39.84
C GLY A 350 6.48 -20.70 -40.54
N ASN A 351 5.40 -20.15 -41.09
CA ASN A 351 5.40 -18.78 -41.61
C ASN A 351 5.23 -17.77 -40.48
N GLN A 352 5.84 -16.59 -40.60
CA GLN A 352 5.67 -15.53 -39.61
C GLN A 352 4.24 -15.00 -39.58
N VAL A 353 3.71 -14.77 -38.38
CA VAL A 353 2.41 -14.15 -38.14
C VAL A 353 2.52 -13.10 -37.04
N TYR A 354 1.77 -12.01 -37.21
CA TYR A 354 1.61 -10.96 -36.21
C TYR A 354 0.20 -11.07 -35.65
N MET A 355 0.08 -11.37 -34.35
CA MET A 355 -1.20 -11.39 -33.67
C MET A 355 -1.35 -10.12 -32.86
N VAL A 356 -2.52 -9.48 -32.97
CA VAL A 356 -2.86 -8.29 -32.20
C VAL A 356 -3.96 -8.67 -31.23
N ALA A 357 -3.70 -8.43 -29.96
CA ALA A 357 -4.62 -8.71 -28.89
C ALA A 357 -5.00 -7.43 -28.15
N GLN A 358 -6.26 -7.31 -27.76
CA GLN A 358 -6.74 -6.18 -26.98
C GLN A 358 -7.81 -6.58 -25.97
N GLY A 359 -7.81 -5.94 -24.81
CA GLY A 359 -8.75 -6.27 -23.74
C GLY A 359 -8.64 -5.35 -22.54
N PHE A 360 -9.68 -5.36 -21.70
CA PHE A 360 -9.70 -4.55 -20.48
C PHE A 360 -8.83 -5.18 -19.41
N VAL A 361 -8.13 -4.33 -18.67
CA VAL A 361 -7.36 -4.74 -17.50
C VAL A 361 -8.27 -4.86 -16.30
N ASN A 362 -8.09 -5.94 -15.55
CA ASN A 362 -8.68 -6.14 -14.23
C ASN A 362 -7.62 -6.64 -13.23
N GLY A 363 -7.20 -5.76 -12.31
CA GLY A 363 -6.16 -6.08 -11.33
C GLY A 363 -4.80 -6.35 -12.00
N ASN A 364 -4.25 -7.53 -11.77
CA ASN A 364 -3.00 -8.00 -12.37
C ASN A 364 -3.19 -8.68 -13.73
N SER A 365 -4.41 -8.74 -14.25
CA SER A 365 -4.74 -9.54 -15.43
C SER A 365 -5.45 -8.73 -16.52
N ALA A 366 -5.44 -9.24 -17.74
CA ALA A 366 -6.27 -8.76 -18.83
C ALA A 366 -6.81 -9.92 -19.65
N GLU A 367 -8.12 -9.92 -19.88
CA GLU A 367 -8.81 -10.82 -20.80
C GLU A 367 -8.91 -10.15 -22.17
N VAL A 368 -8.32 -10.77 -23.19
CA VAL A 368 -8.16 -10.17 -24.51
C VAL A 368 -8.84 -10.98 -25.60
N VAL A 369 -9.29 -10.28 -26.64
CA VAL A 369 -9.61 -10.87 -27.94
C VAL A 369 -8.42 -10.74 -28.87
N ILE A 370 -8.20 -11.72 -29.72
CA ILE A 370 -7.00 -11.83 -30.56
C ILE A 370 -7.40 -11.93 -32.02
N GLY A 371 -6.75 -11.12 -32.86
CA GLY A 371 -6.90 -11.17 -34.32
C GLY A 371 -5.58 -11.25 -35.05
N ILE A 372 -5.64 -11.73 -36.29
CA ILE A 372 -4.53 -11.76 -37.24
C ILE A 372 -4.88 -10.97 -38.49
N THR A 373 -3.87 -10.39 -39.14
CA THR A 373 -4.04 -9.66 -40.40
C THR A 373 -3.17 -10.25 -41.50
N ALA A 374 -3.68 -10.23 -42.73
CA ALA A 374 -2.99 -10.73 -43.92
C ALA A 374 -3.38 -9.95 -45.18
N GLY A 375 -2.67 -10.19 -46.28
CA GLY A 375 -3.04 -9.71 -47.63
C GLY A 375 -2.51 -8.32 -48.02
N GLY A 376 -2.11 -7.49 -47.06
CA GLY A 376 -1.47 -6.20 -47.34
C GLY A 376 -0.06 -6.34 -47.91
N VAL A 377 0.34 -5.39 -48.77
CA VAL A 377 1.69 -5.25 -49.32
C VAL A 377 2.32 -3.92 -48.90
N PHE A 378 3.65 -3.86 -48.83
CA PHE A 378 4.37 -2.65 -48.46
C PHE A 378 4.49 -1.66 -49.63
N GLY A 379 4.40 -0.36 -49.35
CA GLY A 379 4.73 0.71 -50.30
C GLY A 379 3.53 1.27 -51.07
N GLU A 380 3.78 1.81 -52.27
CA GLU A 380 2.78 2.51 -53.10
C GLU A 380 1.65 1.60 -53.58
N ASP A 381 1.88 0.28 -53.62
CA ASP A 381 0.89 -0.73 -54.02
C ASP A 381 -0.05 -1.14 -52.87
N PHE A 382 0.02 -0.48 -51.70
CA PHE A 382 -0.87 -0.77 -50.57
C PHE A 382 -2.33 -0.47 -50.92
N ASP A 383 -3.15 -1.52 -50.91
CA ASP A 383 -4.60 -1.45 -51.08
C ASP A 383 -5.29 -1.93 -49.78
N PRO A 384 -6.03 -1.06 -49.07
CA PRO A 384 -6.72 -1.43 -47.83
C PRO A 384 -7.80 -2.50 -48.03
N ASP A 385 -8.36 -2.65 -49.24
CA ASP A 385 -9.38 -3.64 -49.55
C ASP A 385 -8.80 -5.07 -49.64
N LEU A 386 -7.48 -5.19 -49.78
CA LEU A 386 -6.77 -6.49 -49.74
C LEU A 386 -6.44 -6.95 -48.32
N VAL A 387 -6.64 -6.09 -47.31
CA VAL A 387 -6.31 -6.42 -45.91
C VAL A 387 -7.44 -7.25 -45.29
N VAL A 388 -7.16 -8.53 -45.07
CA VAL A 388 -8.06 -9.45 -44.36
C VAL A 388 -7.76 -9.42 -42.87
N ARG A 389 -8.80 -9.24 -42.05
CA ARG A 389 -8.73 -9.32 -40.58
C ARG A 389 -9.53 -10.54 -40.14
N THR A 390 -8.88 -11.44 -39.42
CA THR A 390 -9.49 -12.71 -38.97
C THR A 390 -9.43 -12.78 -37.46
N ASP A 391 -10.57 -13.04 -36.83
CA ASP A 391 -10.61 -13.35 -35.40
C ASP A 391 -9.91 -14.68 -35.16
N TRP A 392 -8.93 -14.71 -34.26
CA TRP A 392 -8.14 -15.91 -33.97
C TRP A 392 -8.62 -16.63 -32.71
N GLY A 393 -9.06 -15.88 -31.69
CA GLY A 393 -9.46 -16.45 -30.41
C GLY A 393 -9.37 -15.46 -29.25
N THR A 394 -9.12 -15.98 -28.05
CA THR A 394 -8.99 -15.20 -26.82
C THR A 394 -7.69 -15.50 -26.11
N GLY A 395 -7.33 -14.67 -25.14
CA GLY A 395 -6.22 -14.96 -24.24
C GLY A 395 -6.35 -14.24 -22.91
N THR A 396 -5.55 -14.70 -21.97
CA THR A 396 -5.43 -14.13 -20.62
C THR A 396 -3.98 -13.80 -20.36
N PHE A 397 -3.70 -12.54 -20.03
CA PHE A 397 -2.39 -12.08 -19.59
C PHE A 397 -2.44 -11.88 -18.08
N THR A 398 -1.48 -12.43 -17.35
CA THR A 398 -1.37 -12.28 -15.89
C THR A 398 0.02 -11.79 -15.53
N VAL A 399 0.10 -10.67 -14.82
CA VAL A 399 1.33 -10.15 -14.24
C VAL A 399 1.58 -10.87 -12.92
N ASN A 400 2.67 -11.63 -12.87
CA ASN A 400 3.12 -12.29 -11.64
C ASN A 400 3.93 -11.29 -10.82
N ASP A 401 4.90 -10.65 -11.48
CA ASP A 401 5.72 -9.59 -10.93
C ASP A 401 6.18 -8.65 -12.06
N CYS A 402 6.98 -7.65 -11.72
CA CYS A 402 7.52 -6.65 -12.64
C CYS A 402 8.40 -7.22 -13.78
N GLY A 403 8.94 -8.42 -13.61
CA GLY A 403 9.86 -9.12 -14.49
C GLY A 403 9.27 -10.40 -15.09
N SER A 404 8.11 -10.86 -14.62
CA SER A 404 7.43 -12.08 -15.05
C SER A 404 5.95 -11.87 -15.37
N ILE A 405 5.54 -12.36 -16.54
CA ILE A 405 4.12 -12.52 -16.90
C ILE A 405 3.84 -13.94 -17.38
N GLN A 406 2.61 -14.39 -17.20
CA GLN A 406 2.08 -15.60 -17.85
C GLN A 406 1.03 -15.21 -18.90
N VAL A 407 1.09 -15.85 -20.06
CA VAL A 407 0.14 -15.65 -21.15
C VAL A 407 -0.48 -16.98 -21.52
N SER A 408 -1.81 -17.05 -21.51
CA SER A 408 -2.60 -18.19 -22.00
C SER A 408 -3.38 -17.78 -23.24
N LEU A 409 -3.25 -18.52 -24.34
CA LEU A 409 -3.93 -18.26 -25.60
C LEU A 409 -4.83 -19.44 -25.98
N VAL A 410 -6.05 -19.15 -26.41
CA VAL A 410 -7.06 -20.15 -26.79
C VAL A 410 -7.58 -19.82 -28.19
N PRO A 411 -7.21 -20.61 -29.22
CA PRO A 411 -7.76 -20.44 -30.56
C PRO A 411 -9.26 -20.73 -30.61
N ASN A 412 -9.97 -20.02 -31.49
CA ASN A 412 -11.34 -20.35 -31.85
C ASN A 412 -11.39 -21.59 -32.77
N ALA A 413 -12.60 -22.05 -33.11
CA ALA A 413 -12.80 -23.26 -33.91
C ALA A 413 -12.14 -23.21 -35.31
N GLU A 414 -12.07 -22.03 -35.92
CA GLU A 414 -11.45 -21.85 -37.23
C GLU A 414 -9.92 -21.89 -37.13
N ALA A 415 -9.34 -21.18 -36.15
CA ALA A 415 -7.90 -21.24 -35.87
C ALA A 415 -7.44 -22.67 -35.51
N VAL A 416 -8.24 -23.44 -34.76
CA VAL A 416 -7.97 -24.87 -34.50
C VAL A 416 -7.93 -25.67 -35.80
N THR A 417 -8.87 -25.41 -36.73
CA THR A 417 -8.88 -26.07 -38.05
C THR A 417 -7.63 -25.73 -38.87
N ASN A 418 -7.07 -24.53 -38.67
CA ASN A 418 -5.81 -24.08 -39.27
C ASN A 418 -4.55 -24.56 -38.51
N GLY A 419 -4.71 -25.46 -37.53
CA GLY A 419 -3.60 -26.13 -36.85
C GLY A 419 -3.05 -25.39 -35.63
N TYR A 420 -3.72 -24.33 -35.16
CA TYR A 420 -3.36 -23.70 -33.89
C TYR A 420 -3.85 -24.53 -32.70
N THR A 421 -3.14 -24.45 -31.59
CA THR A 421 -3.48 -25.14 -30.33
C THR A 421 -3.41 -24.16 -29.16
N ASN A 422 -4.05 -24.50 -28.04
CA ASN A 422 -3.91 -23.74 -26.82
C ASN A 422 -2.45 -23.71 -26.38
N VAL A 423 -1.98 -22.56 -25.93
CA VAL A 423 -0.61 -22.42 -25.42
C VAL A 423 -0.61 -21.56 -24.16
N THR A 424 0.21 -21.96 -23.20
CA THR A 424 0.55 -21.16 -22.02
C THR A 424 2.05 -20.92 -22.03
N ILE A 425 2.46 -19.66 -21.89
CA ILE A 425 3.84 -19.22 -22.00
C ILE A 425 4.16 -18.32 -20.81
N ASP A 426 5.21 -18.67 -20.08
CA ASP A 426 5.80 -17.80 -19.07
C ASP A 426 6.88 -16.95 -19.73
N LEU A 427 6.77 -15.62 -19.59
CA LEU A 427 7.63 -14.66 -20.26
C LEU A 427 8.39 -13.82 -19.25
N THR A 428 9.64 -13.53 -19.59
CA THR A 428 10.51 -12.61 -18.85
C THR A 428 10.52 -11.25 -19.52
N ARG A 429 10.54 -10.19 -18.72
CA ARG A 429 10.66 -8.82 -19.21
C ARG A 429 12.04 -8.56 -19.79
N LEU A 430 12.09 -7.87 -20.93
CA LEU A 430 13.34 -7.32 -21.45
C LEU A 430 13.64 -5.99 -20.73
N LEU A 431 14.52 -6.05 -19.73
CA LEU A 431 15.03 -4.89 -19.00
C LEU A 431 16.49 -4.58 -19.37
N PRO A 432 16.89 -3.29 -19.35
CA PRO A 432 18.31 -2.93 -19.32
C PRO A 432 19.03 -3.60 -18.15
N SER A 433 20.28 -4.03 -18.33
CA SER A 433 21.06 -4.77 -17.33
C SER A 433 21.31 -4.03 -16.02
N ASP A 434 21.02 -2.73 -15.96
CA ASP A 434 21.24 -1.81 -14.85
C ASP A 434 19.93 -1.26 -14.24
N GLN A 435 18.75 -1.65 -14.75
CA GLN A 435 17.46 -1.30 -14.16
C GLN A 435 16.86 -2.49 -13.42
N ALA A 436 16.76 -2.35 -12.10
CA ALA A 436 15.82 -3.15 -11.32
C ALA A 436 14.39 -2.75 -11.71
N CYS A 437 13.46 -3.68 -11.53
CA CYS A 437 12.06 -3.34 -11.58
C CYS A 437 11.74 -2.15 -10.66
N PRO A 438 10.96 -1.16 -11.13
CA PRO A 438 10.61 0.01 -10.36
C PRO A 438 9.77 -0.31 -9.12
#